data_AF-A0A969VX07-F1
#
_entry.id   AF-A0A969VX07-F1
#
_cell.length_a   1.000
_cell.length_b   1.000
_cell.length_c   1.000
_cell.angle_alpha   90.00
_cell.angle_beta   90.00
_cell.angle_gamma   90.00
#
_symmetry.space_group_name_H-M   'P 1'
#
loop_
_entity.id
_entity.type
_entity.pdbx_description
1 polymer ?
#
loop_
_entity_poly.entity_id
_entity_poly.type
_entity_poly.pdbx_seq_one_letter_code
_entity_poly.pdbx_strand_id
1 'polypeptide(L)'
;PSSLPDPRPYREIFVFSSNFQGIHLRGGPVARGGLRFSDRPSDYRTEILSLMKTQMVKNAVIVPVGSKGGFVLTKNIFAPKLN
;
A
#
# COMPACT_ATOMS: atom_id res chain seq x y z
N PRO A 1 2.46 -21.87 -0.09
CA PRO A 1 2.75 -20.80 -1.09
C PRO A 1 1.48 -19.98 -1.37
N SER A 2 1.50 -18.67 -1.14
CA SER A 2 0.38 -17.77 -1.41
C SER A 2 -0.01 -17.78 -2.90
N SER A 3 -1.28 -18.00 -3.22
CA SER A 3 -1.88 -18.11 -4.56
C SER A 3 -1.93 -16.81 -5.38
N LEU A 4 -1.04 -15.85 -5.10
CA LEU A 4 -1.07 -14.53 -5.75
C LEU A 4 -0.35 -14.57 -7.11
N PRO A 5 -0.94 -13.97 -8.17
CA PRO A 5 -0.30 -13.88 -9.48
C PRO A 5 0.85 -12.87 -9.47
N ASP A 6 1.92 -13.22 -10.18
CA ASP A 6 3.10 -12.36 -10.35
C ASP A 6 2.77 -11.02 -11.06
N PRO A 7 3.58 -9.96 -10.86
CA PRO A 7 4.67 -9.88 -9.89
C PRO A 7 4.12 -9.80 -8.46
N ARG A 8 4.65 -10.68 -7.60
CA ARG A 8 4.37 -10.65 -6.17
C ARG A 8 5.30 -9.66 -5.47
N PRO A 9 4.84 -9.00 -4.39
CA PRO A 9 5.72 -8.23 -3.54
C PRO A 9 6.83 -9.11 -2.97
N TYR A 10 8.07 -8.62 -2.97
CA TYR A 10 9.18 -9.17 -2.20
C TYR A 10 8.86 -9.19 -0.71
N ARG A 11 8.21 -8.13 -0.21
CA ARG A 11 7.71 -8.04 1.18
C ARG A 11 6.40 -7.28 1.24
N GLU A 12 5.53 -7.77 2.12
CA GLU A 12 4.33 -7.08 2.59
C GLU A 12 4.54 -6.69 4.05
N ILE A 13 4.40 -5.40 4.35
CA ILE A 13 4.59 -4.85 5.69
C ILE A 13 3.26 -4.25 6.11
N PHE A 14 2.73 -4.72 7.23
CA PHE A 14 1.45 -4.25 7.78
C PHE A 14 1.66 -3.43 9.03
N VAL A 15 0.84 -2.39 9.18
CA VAL A 15 0.76 -1.59 10.40
C VAL A 15 -0.71 -1.47 10.78
N PHE A 16 -1.02 -1.76 12.04
CA PHE A 16 -2.37 -1.64 12.59
C PHE A 16 -2.35 -0.73 13.81
N SER A 17 -3.37 0.12 13.91
CA SER A 17 -3.61 1.03 15.02
C SER A 17 -5.11 1.21 15.23
N SER A 18 -5.52 1.73 16.39
CA SER A 18 -6.92 2.08 16.65
C SER A 18 -7.46 3.13 15.68
N ASN A 19 -6.58 3.95 15.09
CA ASN A 19 -6.95 5.11 14.27
C ASN A 19 -6.69 4.89 12.77
N PHE A 20 -5.86 3.91 12.39
CA PHE A 20 -5.57 3.62 11.00
C PHE A 20 -5.08 2.19 10.78
N GLN A 21 -5.17 1.73 9.54
CA GLN A 21 -4.52 0.51 9.07
C GLN A 21 -3.71 0.83 7.83
N GLY A 22 -2.54 0.21 7.68
CA GLY A 22 -1.62 0.50 6.59
C GLY A 22 -0.90 -0.74 6.06
N ILE A 23 -0.50 -0.66 4.81
CA ILE A 23 0.30 -1.64 4.10
C ILE A 23 1.43 -0.94 3.33
N HIS A 24 2.60 -1.55 3.29
CA HIS A 24 3.68 -1.16 2.38
C HIS A 24 4.20 -2.39 1.63
N LEU A 25 4.07 -2.35 0.31
CA LEU A 25 4.47 -3.41 -0.61
C LEU A 25 5.79 -3.05 -1.27
N ARG A 26 6.81 -3.92 -1.16
CA ARG A 26 8.12 -3.75 -1.81
C ARG A 26 8.32 -4.78 -2.89
N GLY A 27 8.89 -4.37 -4.03
CA GLY A 27 9.32 -5.25 -5.12
C GLY A 27 10.76 -5.77 -5.00
N GLY A 28 11.54 -5.29 -4.03
CA GLY A 28 12.92 -5.73 -3.80
C GLY A 28 13.51 -5.23 -2.47
N PRO A 29 14.80 -5.50 -2.20
CA PRO A 29 15.48 -5.12 -0.95
C PRO A 29 15.48 -3.61 -0.70
N VAL A 30 15.73 -2.82 -1.76
CA VAL A 30 15.65 -1.36 -1.77
C VAL A 30 14.60 -0.97 -2.79
N ALA A 31 13.52 -0.34 -2.36
CA ALA A 31 12.39 0.01 -3.24
C ALA A 31 11.92 1.44 -2.95
N ARG A 32 11.59 2.19 -4.01
CA ARG A 32 11.14 3.59 -3.93
C ARG A 32 9.68 3.72 -4.34
N GLY A 33 8.91 4.46 -3.56
CA GLY A 33 7.49 4.64 -3.78
C GLY A 33 6.82 5.43 -2.67
N GLY A 34 5.80 6.20 -3.02
CA GLY A 34 5.06 7.03 -2.07
C GLY A 34 3.97 6.27 -1.29
N LEU A 35 3.43 6.93 -0.28
CA LEU A 35 2.25 6.51 0.46
C LEU A 35 0.97 7.07 -0.16
N ARG A 36 -0.11 6.31 -0.11
CA ARG A 36 -1.44 6.68 -0.59
C ARG A 36 -2.44 6.59 0.57
N PHE A 37 -3.07 7.70 0.92
CA PHE A 37 -4.32 7.63 1.69
C PHE A 37 -5.41 7.03 0.80
N SER A 38 -6.13 6.03 1.32
CA SER A 38 -7.26 5.36 0.68
C SER A 38 -8.53 5.63 1.48
N ASP A 39 -9.59 5.99 0.77
CA ASP A 39 -10.97 6.12 1.26
C ASP A 39 -11.76 4.80 1.16
N ARG A 40 -11.10 3.70 0.76
CA ARG A 40 -11.72 2.38 0.53
C ARG A 40 -11.30 1.36 1.61
N PRO A 41 -11.87 1.41 2.82
CA PRO A 41 -11.41 0.57 3.95
C PRO A 41 -11.49 -0.93 3.68
N SER A 42 -12.45 -1.40 2.89
CA SER A 42 -12.67 -2.82 2.59
C SER A 42 -11.67 -3.40 1.58
N ASP A 43 -11.03 -2.59 0.75
CA ASP A 43 -10.22 -3.07 -0.38
C ASP A 43 -8.91 -2.29 -0.63
N TYR A 44 -8.52 -1.39 0.28
CA TYR A 44 -7.30 -0.57 0.14
C TYR A 44 -6.05 -1.43 -0.17
N ARG A 45 -5.96 -2.64 0.36
CA ARG A 45 -4.83 -3.56 0.09
C ARG A 45 -4.73 -3.91 -1.41
N THR A 46 -5.86 -4.13 -2.08
CA THR A 46 -5.92 -4.41 -3.51
C THR A 46 -5.63 -3.16 -4.34
N GLU A 47 -6.10 -1.99 -3.91
CA GLU A 47 -5.73 -0.70 -4.51
C GLU A 47 -4.20 -0.51 -4.48
N ILE A 48 -3.57 -0.67 -3.31
CA ILE A 48 -2.13 -0.48 -3.16
C ILE A 48 -1.34 -1.52 -3.96
N LEU A 49 -1.81 -2.76 -4.06
CA LEU A 49 -1.21 -3.77 -4.93
C LEU A 49 -1.24 -3.34 -6.39
N SER A 50 -2.38 -2.85 -6.89
CA SER A 50 -2.51 -2.35 -8.27
C SER A 50 -1.58 -1.17 -8.55
N LEU A 51 -1.48 -0.23 -7.59
CA LEU A 51 -0.56 0.91 -7.69
C LEU A 51 0.91 0.50 -7.66
N MET A 52 1.28 -0.47 -6.82
CA MET A 52 2.63 -1.03 -6.79
C MET A 52 3.00 -1.70 -8.12
N LYS A 53 2.10 -2.53 -8.68
CA LYS A 53 2.29 -3.15 -10.01
C LYS A 53 2.49 -2.10 -11.10
N THR A 54 1.68 -1.03 -11.07
CA THR A 54 1.81 0.09 -12.00
C THR A 54 3.15 0.82 -11.85
N GLN A 55 3.60 1.04 -10.61
CA GLN A 55 4.86 1.72 -10.32
C GLN A 55 6.07 0.90 -10.81
N MET A 56 5.99 -0.43 -10.70
CA MET A 56 7.03 -1.33 -11.23
C MET A 56 7.17 -1.21 -12.75
N VAL A 57 6.04 -1.15 -13.50
CA VAL A 57 6.09 -0.98 -14.96
C VAL A 57 6.63 0.38 -15.36
N LYS A 58 6.17 1.46 -14.70
CA LYS A 58 6.53 2.83 -15.07
C LYS A 58 7.99 3.17 -14.80
N ASN A 59 8.55 2.65 -13.70
CA ASN A 59 9.89 3.02 -13.26
C ASN A 59 10.95 1.97 -13.61
N ALA A 60 10.61 0.85 -14.24
CA ALA A 60 11.50 -0.28 -14.49
C ALA A 60 12.84 0.10 -15.15
N VAL A 61 12.83 1.11 -16.04
CA VAL A 61 14.03 1.58 -16.74
C VAL A 61 15.01 2.33 -15.82
N ILE A 62 14.51 2.97 -14.75
CA ILE A 62 15.32 3.82 -13.84
C ILE A 62 15.58 3.13 -12.50
N VAL A 63 14.55 2.51 -11.93
CA VAL A 63 14.62 1.72 -10.70
C VAL A 63 13.93 0.39 -10.99
N PRO A 64 14.67 -0.72 -11.11
CA PRO A 64 14.12 -2.01 -11.54
C PRO A 64 13.14 -2.62 -10.53
N VAL A 65 13.03 -2.05 -9.34
CA VAL A 65 12.14 -2.49 -8.26
C VAL A 65 11.34 -1.31 -7.70
N GLY A 66 10.01 -1.46 -7.62
CA GLY A 66 9.09 -0.43 -7.09
C GLY A 66 8.62 -0.72 -5.67
N SER A 67 8.09 0.29 -4.99
CA SER A 67 7.22 0.10 -3.83
C SER A 67 5.95 0.92 -3.93
N LYS A 68 4.96 0.57 -3.11
CA LYS A 68 3.85 1.46 -2.79
C LYS A 68 3.36 1.16 -1.39
N GLY A 69 3.09 2.20 -0.63
CA GLY A 69 2.32 2.04 0.59
C GLY A 69 0.98 2.73 0.48
N GLY A 70 0.11 2.37 1.40
CA GLY A 70 -1.10 3.12 1.64
C GLY A 70 -1.76 2.73 2.92
N PHE A 71 -2.69 3.57 3.32
CA PHE A 71 -3.36 3.46 4.60
C PHE A 71 -4.77 4.00 4.50
N VAL A 72 -5.63 3.49 5.36
CA VAL A 72 -6.99 3.97 5.58
C VAL A 72 -7.13 4.39 7.03
N LEU A 73 -7.91 5.44 7.27
CA LEU A 73 -8.28 5.88 8.61
C LEU A 73 -9.49 5.07 9.08
N THR A 74 -9.39 4.44 10.24
CA THR A 74 -10.48 3.61 10.81
C THR A 74 -11.46 4.44 11.63
N LYS A 75 -11.05 5.63 12.04
CA LYS A 75 -11.90 6.63 12.66
C LYS A 75 -11.90 7.86 11.79
N ASN A 76 -13.06 8.47 11.65
CA ASN A 76 -13.13 9.79 11.04
C ASN A 76 -12.55 10.80 12.05
N ILE A 77 -11.24 11.00 11.99
CA ILE A 77 -10.52 11.99 12.82
C ILE A 77 -10.90 13.44 12.45
N PHE A 78 -11.64 13.63 11.36
CA PHE A 78 -12.21 14.90 10.96
C PHE A 78 -13.70 15.03 11.29
N ALA A 79 -14.35 13.97 11.82
CA ALA A 79 -15.71 14.10 12.30
C ALA A 79 -15.71 15.03 13.52
N PRO A 80 -16.68 15.96 13.62
CA PRO A 80 -16.84 16.75 14.84
C PRO A 80 -16.97 15.79 16.01
N LYS A 81 -16.27 16.07 17.11
CA LYS A 81 -16.55 15.38 18.37
C LYS A 81 -18.00 15.71 18.72
N LEU A 82 -18.87 14.70 18.71
CA LEU A 82 -20.19 14.84 19.30
C LEU A 82 -19.96 15.08 20.79
N ASN A 83 -20.47 16.21 21.27
CA ASN A 83 -20.37 16.66 22.65
C ASN A 83 -21.19 15.74 23.57
#